data_AF-A0A533RIP8-F1
#
_entry.id   AF-A0A533RIP8-F1
#
_cell.length_a   1.000
_cell.length_b   1.000
_cell.length_c   1.000
_cell.angle_alpha   90.00
_cell.angle_beta   90.00
_cell.angle_gamma   90.00
#
_symmetry.space_group_name_H-M   'P 1'
#
loop_
_entity.id
_entity.type
_entity.pdbx_description
1 polymer ?
#
loop_
_entity_poly.entity_id
_entity_poly.type
_entity_poly.pdbx_seq_one_letter_code
_entity_poly.pdbx_strand_id
1 'polypeptide(L)'
;MLLKRSLPYLTVILAVKVLIVRRVAFGSWGIVPFLVGELCFVLLVAALLDARRQPTAVGTLVADGVISALLAAVLVYQGYFGRVPSYESLAWAGNLSDVGASVAQLFRPAYLLVFADLPLLWLAGRFVPDFFAQAMPGAARKAVTWVAALAMLGNVAYGTVKPTPDASSAAYRHGLFNAQVIRFARSRVQSRVTVDASDPAGVQKRVEEVAGFPSGVASGPTAGKAKGRSVIVILVESLQAVAVSRTVDGQRVTP
;
A
#
# COMPACT_ATOMS: atom_id res chain seq x y z
N MET A 1 -21.16 -20.10 -17.27
CA MET A 1 -20.37 -21.35 -17.19
C MET A 1 -18.91 -21.15 -17.62
N LEU A 2 -18.64 -20.40 -18.70
CA LEU A 2 -17.29 -20.15 -19.23
C LEU A 2 -16.34 -19.44 -18.24
N LEU A 3 -16.78 -18.39 -17.52
CA LEU A 3 -15.91 -17.68 -16.56
C LEU A 3 -15.70 -18.36 -15.20
N LYS A 4 -16.46 -19.40 -14.86
CA LYS A 4 -16.15 -20.21 -13.66
C LYS A 4 -14.84 -20.98 -13.84
N ARG A 5 -14.48 -21.27 -15.09
CA ARG A 5 -13.29 -22.03 -15.42
C ARG A 5 -12.07 -21.10 -15.66
N SER A 6 -12.26 -19.78 -15.78
CA SER A 6 -11.19 -18.79 -16.00
C SER A 6 -10.47 -18.28 -14.75
N LEU A 7 -10.94 -18.66 -13.55
CA LEU A 7 -10.39 -18.27 -12.25
C LEU A 7 -8.87 -18.48 -12.07
N PRO A 8 -8.26 -19.62 -12.46
CA PRO A 8 -6.80 -19.77 -12.35
C PRO A 8 -6.03 -18.76 -13.22
N TYR A 9 -6.52 -18.44 -14.41
CA TYR A 9 -5.90 -17.42 -15.26
C TYR A 9 -6.02 -16.02 -14.67
N LEU A 10 -7.21 -15.68 -14.13
CA LEU A 10 -7.41 -14.43 -13.40
C LEU A 10 -6.42 -14.32 -12.23
N THR A 11 -6.23 -15.42 -11.49
CA THR A 11 -5.26 -15.49 -10.38
C THR A 11 -3.85 -15.19 -10.87
N VAL A 12 -3.42 -15.79 -11.98
CA VAL A 12 -2.08 -15.55 -12.56
C VAL A 12 -1.94 -14.10 -13.04
N ILE A 13 -2.93 -13.57 -13.74
CA ILE A 13 -2.94 -12.19 -14.23
C ILE A 13 -2.86 -11.21 -13.07
N LEU A 14 -3.69 -11.39 -12.04
CA LEU A 14 -3.66 -10.58 -10.82
C LEU A 14 -2.32 -10.69 -10.10
N ALA A 15 -1.74 -11.88 -9.99
CA ALA A 15 -0.43 -12.08 -9.36
C ALA A 15 0.68 -11.33 -10.11
N VAL A 16 0.71 -11.43 -11.45
CA VAL A 16 1.67 -10.69 -12.29
C VAL A 16 1.45 -9.19 -12.18
N LYS A 17 0.20 -8.73 -12.24
CA LYS A 17 -0.18 -7.32 -12.11
C LYS A 17 0.31 -6.74 -10.78
N VAL A 18 0.05 -7.43 -9.67
CA VAL A 18 0.48 -6.99 -8.34
C VAL A 18 2.02 -7.02 -8.23
N LEU A 19 2.70 -7.99 -8.83
CA LEU A 19 4.17 -8.05 -8.86
C LEU A 19 4.77 -6.85 -9.63
N ILE A 20 4.18 -6.48 -10.77
CA ILE A 20 4.59 -5.30 -11.54
C ILE A 20 4.38 -4.03 -10.70
N VAL A 21 3.20 -3.87 -10.10
CA VAL A 21 2.88 -2.71 -9.25
C VAL A 21 3.87 -2.62 -8.10
N ARG A 22 4.21 -3.75 -7.46
CA ARG A 22 5.22 -3.82 -6.40
C ARG A 22 6.60 -3.35 -6.89
N ARG A 23 7.04 -3.83 -8.07
CA ARG A 23 8.33 -3.43 -8.67
C ARG A 23 8.39 -1.93 -8.97
N VAL A 24 7.28 -1.34 -9.39
CA VAL A 24 7.17 0.11 -9.65
C VAL A 24 7.11 0.89 -8.33
N ALA A 25 6.30 0.45 -7.37
CA ALA A 25 6.04 1.16 -6.12
C ALA A 25 7.23 1.14 -5.13
N PHE A 26 8.02 0.07 -5.11
CA PHE A 26 9.13 -0.07 -4.15
C PHE A 26 10.50 -0.12 -4.81
N GLY A 27 10.58 -0.12 -6.14
CA GLY A 27 11.85 -0.26 -6.86
C GLY A 27 12.49 -1.65 -6.77
N SER A 28 11.90 -2.60 -6.02
CA SER A 28 12.40 -3.96 -5.87
C SER A 28 11.30 -4.99 -6.10
N TRP A 29 11.69 -6.19 -6.54
CA TRP A 29 10.75 -7.30 -6.76
C TRP A 29 10.22 -7.87 -5.44
N GLY A 30 11.06 -7.92 -4.39
CA GLY A 30 10.68 -8.39 -3.06
C GLY A 30 9.88 -9.70 -3.08
N ILE A 31 10.45 -10.76 -3.65
CA ILE A 31 9.77 -12.04 -3.94
C ILE A 31 9.17 -12.65 -2.67
N VAL A 32 9.91 -12.66 -1.55
CA VAL A 32 9.40 -13.24 -0.30
C VAL A 32 8.18 -12.49 0.24
N PRO A 33 8.22 -11.15 0.43
CA PRO A 33 7.03 -10.38 0.77
C PRO A 33 5.88 -10.60 -0.22
N PHE A 34 6.17 -10.64 -1.52
CA PHE A 34 5.17 -10.92 -2.55
C PHE A 34 4.46 -12.26 -2.35
N LEU A 35 5.20 -13.34 -2.11
CA LEU A 35 4.64 -14.68 -1.95
C LEU A 35 3.75 -14.78 -0.70
N VAL A 36 4.21 -14.24 0.43
CA VAL A 36 3.52 -14.38 1.72
C VAL A 36 2.46 -13.29 1.93
N GLY A 37 2.56 -12.18 1.21
CA GLY A 37 1.65 -11.05 1.30
C GLY A 37 0.65 -11.03 0.15
N GLU A 38 1.10 -10.47 -0.97
CA GLU A 38 0.27 -10.18 -2.13
C GLU A 38 -0.30 -11.42 -2.83
N LEU A 39 0.51 -12.47 -3.02
CA LEU A 39 0.06 -13.70 -3.68
C LEU A 39 -0.98 -14.43 -2.82
N CYS A 40 -0.77 -14.51 -1.51
CA CYS A 40 -1.76 -15.08 -0.59
C CYS A 40 -3.09 -14.31 -0.65
N PHE A 41 -3.03 -12.99 -0.71
CA PHE A 41 -4.23 -12.17 -0.90
C PHE A 41 -4.94 -12.46 -2.22
N VAL A 42 -4.22 -12.53 -3.34
CA VAL A 42 -4.78 -12.86 -4.67
C VAL A 42 -5.44 -14.25 -4.67
N LEU A 43 -4.82 -15.25 -4.05
CA LEU A 43 -5.37 -16.60 -3.90
C LEU A 43 -6.66 -16.62 -3.07
N LEU A 44 -6.74 -15.80 -2.00
CA LEU A 44 -7.94 -15.69 -1.17
C LEU A 44 -9.08 -14.98 -1.90
N VAL A 45 -8.78 -13.93 -2.68
CA VAL A 45 -9.77 -13.27 -3.55
C VAL A 45 -10.31 -14.27 -4.59
N ALA A 46 -9.42 -15.02 -5.24
CA ALA A 46 -9.82 -16.05 -6.21
C ALA A 46 -10.70 -17.11 -5.55
N ALA A 47 -10.35 -17.58 -4.36
CA ALA A 47 -11.16 -18.53 -3.60
C ALA A 47 -12.54 -17.97 -3.21
N LEU A 48 -12.61 -16.68 -2.83
CA LEU A 48 -13.88 -16.01 -2.49
C LEU A 48 -14.80 -15.86 -3.71
N LEU A 49 -14.25 -15.49 -4.87
CA LEU A 49 -15.00 -15.41 -6.12
C LEU A 49 -15.53 -16.78 -6.54
N ASP A 50 -14.75 -17.84 -6.36
CA ASP A 50 -15.14 -19.21 -6.68
C ASP A 50 -16.16 -19.81 -5.69
N ALA A 51 -16.12 -19.41 -4.42
CA ALA A 51 -17.07 -19.84 -3.40
C ALA A 51 -18.51 -19.38 -3.70
N ARG A 52 -18.70 -18.34 -4.52
CA ARG A 52 -20.03 -17.95 -4.99
C ARG A 52 -20.60 -19.06 -5.88
N ARG A 53 -21.83 -19.51 -5.59
CA ARG A 53 -22.50 -20.58 -6.36
C ARG A 53 -22.58 -20.27 -7.86
N GLN A 54 -22.66 -18.98 -8.24
CA GLN A 54 -22.56 -18.51 -9.62
C GLN A 54 -21.80 -17.16 -9.66
N PRO A 55 -20.45 -17.15 -9.77
CA PRO A 55 -19.77 -15.91 -10.12
C PRO A 55 -20.18 -15.58 -11.55
N THR A 56 -20.92 -14.48 -11.70
CA THR A 56 -21.24 -13.95 -13.03
C THR A 56 -19.96 -13.42 -13.65
N ALA A 57 -19.84 -13.51 -14.97
CA ALA A 57 -18.70 -12.95 -15.70
C ALA A 57 -18.49 -11.46 -15.38
N VAL A 58 -19.60 -10.76 -15.16
CA VAL A 58 -19.63 -9.37 -14.69
C VAL A 58 -19.00 -9.25 -13.30
N GLY A 59 -19.36 -10.11 -12.35
CA GLY A 59 -18.82 -10.05 -10.99
C GLY A 59 -17.30 -10.24 -10.91
N THR A 60 -16.73 -11.11 -11.76
CA THR A 60 -15.28 -11.31 -11.84
C THR A 60 -14.56 -10.13 -12.50
N LEU A 61 -15.13 -9.57 -13.58
CA LEU A 61 -14.58 -8.37 -14.22
C LEU A 61 -14.66 -7.14 -13.31
N VAL A 62 -15.75 -6.99 -12.57
CA VAL A 62 -15.90 -5.92 -11.57
C VAL A 62 -14.87 -6.09 -10.46
N ALA A 63 -14.65 -7.30 -9.95
CA ALA A 63 -13.64 -7.54 -8.92
C ALA A 63 -12.22 -7.21 -9.40
N ASP A 64 -11.85 -7.64 -10.61
CA ASP A 64 -10.56 -7.28 -11.22
C ASP A 64 -10.44 -5.78 -11.48
N GLY A 65 -11.49 -5.13 -11.98
CA GLY A 65 -11.53 -3.69 -12.19
C GLY A 65 -11.35 -2.90 -10.89
N VAL A 66 -11.99 -3.33 -9.80
CA VAL A 66 -11.81 -2.73 -8.47
C VAL A 66 -10.39 -2.90 -7.96
N ILE A 67 -9.81 -4.10 -8.07
CA ILE A 67 -8.42 -4.34 -7.66
C ILE A 67 -7.46 -3.51 -8.51
N SER A 68 -7.67 -3.43 -9.81
CA SER A 68 -6.88 -2.62 -10.74
C SER A 68 -6.94 -1.14 -10.39
N ALA A 69 -8.13 -0.63 -10.06
CA ALA A 69 -8.31 0.75 -9.61
C ALA A 69 -7.56 1.02 -8.29
N LEU A 70 -7.62 0.09 -7.33
CA LEU A 70 -6.86 0.21 -6.08
C LEU A 70 -5.34 0.21 -6.33
N LEU A 71 -4.85 -0.67 -7.21
CA LEU A 71 -3.43 -0.73 -7.56
C LEU A 71 -2.97 0.53 -8.32
N ALA A 72 -3.78 1.04 -9.24
CA ALA A 72 -3.50 2.30 -9.93
C ALA A 72 -3.48 3.48 -8.94
N ALA A 73 -4.41 3.53 -7.98
CA ALA A 73 -4.40 4.52 -6.92
C ALA A 73 -3.14 4.44 -6.06
N VAL A 74 -2.66 3.22 -5.74
CA VAL A 74 -1.37 3.02 -5.06
C VAL A 74 -0.22 3.62 -5.87
N LEU A 75 -0.16 3.38 -7.19
CA LEU A 75 0.91 3.91 -8.05
C LEU A 75 0.87 5.44 -8.16
N VAL A 76 -0.30 6.03 -8.34
CA VAL A 76 -0.45 7.50 -8.40
C VAL A 76 -0.06 8.13 -7.08
N TYR A 77 -0.57 7.59 -5.96
CA TYR A 77 -0.28 8.11 -4.64
C TYR A 77 1.20 7.95 -4.27
N GLN A 78 1.82 6.81 -4.60
CA GLN A 78 3.25 6.59 -4.40
C GLN A 78 4.10 7.49 -5.29
N GLY A 79 3.66 7.75 -6.54
CA GLY A 79 4.34 8.66 -7.45
C GLY A 79 4.39 10.10 -6.94
N TYR A 80 3.30 10.58 -6.32
CA TYR A 80 3.21 11.94 -5.78
C TYR A 80 3.81 12.09 -4.38
N PHE A 81 3.42 11.21 -3.44
CA PHE A 81 3.79 11.34 -2.03
C PHE A 81 5.04 10.55 -1.62
N GLY A 82 5.61 9.74 -2.52
CA GLY A 82 6.78 8.89 -2.21
C GLY A 82 6.52 7.79 -1.19
N ARG A 83 5.24 7.51 -0.89
CA ARG A 83 4.80 6.54 0.13
C ARG A 83 3.53 5.84 -0.32
N VAL A 84 3.27 4.64 0.19
CA VAL A 84 2.04 3.88 -0.12
C VAL A 84 0.86 4.46 0.66
N PRO A 85 -0.35 4.56 0.06
CA PRO A 85 -1.52 5.07 0.78
C PRO A 85 -1.91 4.15 1.94
N SER A 86 -2.39 4.76 3.03
CA SER A 86 -3.04 4.06 4.14
C SER A 86 -4.54 4.32 4.14
N TYR A 87 -5.33 3.53 4.88
CA TYR A 87 -6.76 3.82 5.06
C TYR A 87 -7.03 5.20 5.66
N GLU A 88 -6.11 5.73 6.48
CA GLU A 88 -6.19 7.09 7.03
C GLU A 88 -5.98 8.16 5.94
N SER A 89 -5.24 7.83 4.88
CA SER A 89 -5.02 8.74 3.74
C SER A 89 -6.35 9.05 3.02
N LEU A 90 -7.35 8.16 3.12
CA LEU A 90 -8.70 8.41 2.60
C LEU A 90 -9.43 9.53 3.35
N ALA A 91 -9.13 9.76 4.64
CA ALA A 91 -9.71 10.87 5.39
C ALA A 91 -9.28 12.23 4.83
N TRP A 92 -8.10 12.27 4.21
CA TRP A 92 -7.53 13.46 3.55
C TRP A 92 -7.92 13.56 2.08
N ALA A 93 -8.70 12.60 1.54
CA ALA A 93 -9.11 12.62 0.14
C ALA A 93 -10.02 13.81 -0.19
N GLY A 94 -10.68 14.43 0.80
CA GLY A 94 -11.43 15.68 0.60
C GLY A 94 -10.54 16.85 0.13
N ASN A 95 -9.25 16.83 0.48
CA ASN A 95 -8.29 17.87 0.10
C ASN A 95 -7.56 17.55 -1.22
N LEU A 96 -7.97 16.48 -1.94
CA LEU A 96 -7.37 16.15 -3.23
C LEU A 96 -7.65 17.21 -4.29
N SER A 97 -8.72 18.01 -4.15
CA SER A 97 -9.04 19.12 -5.06
C SER A 97 -7.90 20.12 -5.13
N ASP A 98 -7.26 20.40 -4.00
CA ASP A 98 -6.31 21.49 -3.86
C ASP A 98 -4.93 21.13 -4.45
N VAL A 99 -4.62 19.83 -4.49
CA VAL A 99 -3.37 19.29 -5.07
C VAL A 99 -3.60 18.54 -6.39
N GLY A 100 -4.84 18.45 -6.86
CA GLY A 100 -5.22 17.59 -7.99
C GLY A 100 -4.52 17.95 -9.29
N ALA A 101 -4.32 19.24 -9.55
CA ALA A 101 -3.57 19.71 -10.73
C ALA A 101 -2.11 19.23 -10.69
N SER A 102 -1.46 19.26 -9.53
CA SER A 102 -0.09 18.78 -9.35
C SER A 102 -0.01 17.25 -9.47
N VAL A 103 -0.99 16.53 -8.92
CA VAL A 103 -1.08 15.07 -9.08
C VAL A 103 -1.29 14.70 -10.55
N ALA A 104 -2.13 15.43 -11.29
CA ALA A 104 -2.38 15.21 -12.71
C ALA A 104 -1.14 15.43 -13.57
N GLN A 105 -0.31 16.43 -13.25
CA GLN A 105 0.97 16.65 -13.94
C GLN A 105 1.98 15.54 -13.69
N LEU A 106 1.94 14.91 -12.52
CA LEU A 106 2.81 13.78 -12.16
C LEU A 106 2.27 12.43 -12.64
N PHE A 107 1.05 12.39 -13.16
CA PHE A 107 0.42 11.17 -13.66
C PHE A 107 1.19 10.63 -14.86
N ARG A 108 1.59 9.36 -14.78
CA ARG A 108 2.23 8.65 -15.89
C ARG A 108 1.18 7.80 -16.60
N PRO A 109 0.97 7.95 -17.92
CA PRO A 109 0.04 7.10 -18.68
C PRO A 109 0.32 5.59 -18.51
N ALA A 110 1.57 5.22 -18.23
CA ALA A 110 1.97 3.85 -17.91
C ALA A 110 1.21 3.24 -16.71
N TYR A 111 0.67 4.04 -15.78
CA TYR A 111 -0.16 3.55 -14.69
C TYR A 111 -1.48 2.95 -15.17
N LEU A 112 -1.97 3.34 -16.36
CA LEU A 112 -3.16 2.75 -16.97
C LEU A 112 -2.93 1.31 -17.46
N LEU A 113 -1.67 0.88 -17.60
CA LEU A 113 -1.35 -0.51 -17.98
C LEU A 113 -1.82 -1.53 -16.93
N VAL A 114 -2.10 -1.09 -15.71
CA VAL A 114 -2.73 -1.91 -14.66
C VAL A 114 -4.12 -2.40 -15.09
N PHE A 115 -4.78 -1.72 -16.03
CA PHE A 115 -6.08 -2.11 -16.60
C PHE A 115 -5.99 -2.84 -17.95
N ALA A 116 -4.78 -3.08 -18.48
CA ALA A 116 -4.59 -3.62 -19.83
C ALA A 116 -5.18 -5.04 -20.00
N ASP A 117 -5.33 -5.78 -18.91
CA ASP A 117 -5.90 -7.10 -18.89
C ASP A 117 -7.43 -7.13 -18.97
N LEU A 118 -8.14 -6.06 -18.59
CA LEU A 118 -9.61 -5.99 -18.74
C LEU A 118 -10.08 -6.17 -20.20
N PRO A 119 -9.55 -5.42 -21.20
CA PRO A 119 -9.92 -5.66 -22.59
C PRO A 119 -9.41 -7.01 -23.11
N LEU A 120 -8.24 -7.49 -22.64
CA LEU A 120 -7.71 -8.81 -23.01
C LEU A 120 -8.61 -9.95 -22.50
N LEU A 121 -9.09 -9.87 -21.26
CA LEU A 121 -9.99 -10.84 -20.65
C LEU A 121 -11.38 -10.81 -21.31
N TRP A 122 -11.88 -9.63 -21.65
CA TRP A 122 -13.13 -9.48 -22.41
C TRP A 122 -13.03 -10.12 -23.80
N LEU A 123 -11.93 -9.84 -24.52
CA LEU A 123 -11.69 -10.40 -25.85
C LEU A 123 -11.46 -11.91 -25.80
N ALA A 124 -10.62 -12.40 -24.88
CA ALA A 124 -10.36 -13.83 -24.70
C ALA A 124 -11.66 -14.59 -24.36
N GLY A 125 -12.53 -14.02 -23.51
CA GLY A 125 -13.84 -14.58 -23.19
C GLY A 125 -14.79 -14.70 -24.39
N ARG A 126 -14.59 -13.88 -25.44
CA ARG A 126 -15.41 -13.87 -26.65
C ARG A 126 -14.92 -14.83 -27.74
N PHE A 127 -13.60 -14.99 -27.86
CA PHE A 127 -12.95 -15.67 -28.99
C PHE A 127 -12.30 -17.01 -28.66
N VAL A 128 -11.97 -17.30 -27.39
CA VAL A 128 -11.31 -18.55 -27.00
C VAL A 128 -12.00 -19.18 -25.77
N PRO A 129 -13.24 -19.69 -25.93
CA PRO A 129 -14.02 -20.23 -24.82
C PRO A 129 -13.35 -21.42 -24.11
N ASP A 130 -12.56 -22.21 -24.85
CA ASP A 130 -11.85 -23.39 -24.32
C ASP A 130 -10.52 -23.07 -23.65
N PHE A 131 -9.97 -21.84 -23.83
CA PHE A 131 -8.76 -21.40 -23.12
C PHE A 131 -8.95 -21.48 -21.61
N PHE A 132 -10.17 -21.25 -21.17
CA PHE A 132 -10.54 -21.21 -19.77
C PHE A 132 -10.91 -22.58 -19.21
N ALA A 133 -10.74 -23.72 -19.89
CA ALA A 133 -11.41 -24.96 -19.48
C ALA A 133 -10.81 -25.71 -18.26
N GLN A 134 -9.62 -25.36 -17.77
CA GLN A 134 -8.93 -26.15 -16.76
C GLN A 134 -9.28 -25.70 -15.33
N ALA A 135 -10.01 -26.55 -14.61
CA ALA A 135 -10.32 -26.35 -13.20
C ALA A 135 -9.40 -27.18 -12.31
N MET A 136 -8.90 -26.59 -11.22
CA MET A 136 -8.13 -27.30 -10.21
C MET A 136 -9.05 -28.28 -9.44
N PRO A 137 -8.57 -29.49 -9.06
CA PRO A 137 -9.35 -30.42 -8.25
C PRO A 137 -9.82 -29.79 -6.93
N GLY A 138 -11.04 -30.12 -6.51
CA GLY A 138 -11.68 -29.49 -5.36
C GLY A 138 -10.90 -29.60 -4.04
N ALA A 139 -10.18 -30.70 -3.83
CA ALA A 139 -9.34 -30.92 -2.65
C ALA A 139 -8.07 -30.06 -2.66
N ALA A 140 -7.37 -30.01 -3.80
CA ALA A 140 -6.17 -29.20 -3.98
C ALA A 140 -6.49 -27.70 -3.83
N ARG A 141 -7.63 -27.25 -4.34
CA ARG A 141 -8.14 -25.89 -4.14
C ARG A 141 -8.34 -25.55 -2.66
N LYS A 142 -9.04 -26.42 -1.90
CA LYS A 142 -9.24 -26.21 -0.45
C LYS A 142 -7.90 -26.12 0.29
N ALA A 143 -6.95 -26.99 -0.05
CA ALA A 143 -5.62 -26.96 0.54
C ALA A 143 -4.90 -25.64 0.25
N VAL A 144 -4.89 -25.17 -1.01
CA VAL A 144 -4.29 -23.89 -1.40
C VAL A 144 -4.94 -22.72 -0.65
N THR A 145 -6.28 -22.67 -0.55
CA THR A 145 -6.97 -21.62 0.19
C THR A 145 -6.60 -21.62 1.67
N TRP A 146 -6.53 -22.79 2.32
CA TRP A 146 -6.13 -22.89 3.72
C TRP A 146 -4.68 -22.50 3.96
N VAL A 147 -3.77 -22.94 3.10
CA VAL A 147 -2.35 -22.56 3.17
C VAL A 147 -2.18 -21.06 2.98
N ALA A 148 -2.86 -20.46 1.99
CA ALA A 148 -2.84 -19.02 1.77
C ALA A 148 -3.42 -18.24 2.96
N ALA A 149 -4.52 -18.72 3.55
CA ALA A 149 -5.12 -18.10 4.74
C ALA A 149 -4.17 -18.14 5.95
N LEU A 150 -3.58 -19.31 6.23
CA LEU A 150 -2.64 -19.48 7.34
C LEU A 150 -1.37 -18.66 7.13
N ALA A 151 -0.82 -18.63 5.92
CA ALA A 151 0.34 -17.81 5.57
C ALA A 151 0.04 -16.32 5.74
N MET A 152 -1.12 -15.84 5.27
CA MET A 152 -1.53 -14.45 5.43
C MET A 152 -1.74 -14.09 6.91
N LEU A 153 -2.41 -14.95 7.68
CA LEU A 153 -2.60 -14.77 9.12
C LEU A 153 -1.27 -14.72 9.87
N GLY A 154 -0.35 -15.64 9.57
CA GLY A 154 1.00 -15.66 10.16
C GLY A 154 1.80 -14.41 9.82
N ASN A 155 1.71 -13.93 8.58
CA ASN A 155 2.35 -12.69 8.14
C ASN A 155 1.80 -11.45 8.87
N VAL A 156 0.47 -11.34 8.98
CA VAL A 156 -0.18 -10.26 9.73
C VAL A 156 0.20 -10.33 11.21
N ALA A 157 0.14 -11.51 11.84
CA ALA A 157 0.54 -11.69 13.24
C ALA A 157 2.01 -11.34 13.48
N TYR A 158 2.90 -11.71 12.54
CA TYR A 158 4.30 -11.33 12.62
C TYR A 158 4.50 -9.81 12.51
N GLY A 159 3.79 -9.16 11.59
CA GLY A 159 3.86 -7.71 11.40
C GLY A 159 3.20 -6.88 12.52
N THR A 160 2.23 -7.44 13.25
CA THR A 160 1.67 -6.78 14.43
C THR A 160 2.61 -6.81 15.62
N VAL A 161 3.38 -7.90 15.78
CA VAL A 161 4.39 -8.06 16.85
C VAL A 161 5.69 -7.30 16.53
N LYS A 162 6.13 -7.29 15.27
CA LYS A 162 7.33 -6.56 14.84
C LYS A 162 6.97 -5.28 14.08
N PRO A 163 6.92 -4.13 14.78
CA PRO A 163 6.48 -2.89 14.18
C PRO A 163 7.40 -2.41 13.08
N THR A 164 6.80 -1.78 12.07
CA THR A 164 7.50 -1.01 11.04
C THR A 164 7.31 0.48 11.28
N PRO A 165 8.25 1.34 10.84
CA PRO A 165 8.18 2.79 11.09
C PRO A 165 6.97 3.46 10.43
N ASP A 166 6.59 3.02 9.23
CA ASP A 166 5.55 3.65 8.41
C ASP A 166 4.77 2.64 7.55
N ALA A 167 3.68 3.08 6.92
CA ALA A 167 2.83 2.25 6.06
C ALA A 167 3.55 1.68 4.84
N SER A 168 4.50 2.41 4.24
CA SER A 168 5.26 1.94 3.08
C SER A 168 6.24 0.86 3.51
N SER A 169 6.90 1.02 4.66
CA SER A 169 7.74 -0.03 5.24
C SER A 169 6.92 -1.30 5.58
N ALA A 170 5.71 -1.13 6.12
CA ALA A 170 4.80 -2.25 6.38
C ALA A 170 4.39 -2.96 5.08
N ALA A 171 3.98 -2.19 4.06
CA ALA A 171 3.58 -2.70 2.75
C ALA A 171 4.74 -3.38 2.00
N TYR A 172 5.94 -2.83 2.14
CA TYR A 172 7.14 -3.44 1.59
C TYR A 172 7.41 -4.81 2.19
N ARG A 173 7.32 -4.96 3.52
CA ARG A 173 7.68 -6.20 4.23
C ARG A 173 6.59 -7.26 4.24
N HIS A 174 5.33 -6.84 4.38
CA HIS A 174 4.19 -7.73 4.64
C HIS A 174 3.23 -7.83 3.46
N GLY A 175 3.37 -6.95 2.46
CA GLY A 175 2.49 -6.82 1.31
C GLY A 175 1.49 -5.67 1.44
N LEU A 176 1.09 -5.10 0.31
CA LEU A 176 0.22 -3.91 0.22
C LEU A 176 -1.06 -4.02 1.06
N PHE A 177 -1.74 -5.17 0.99
CA PHE A 177 -3.01 -5.40 1.68
C PHE A 177 -2.81 -5.72 3.16
N ASN A 178 -1.86 -6.60 3.49
CA ASN A 178 -1.55 -6.96 4.88
C ASN A 178 -1.12 -5.76 5.70
N ALA A 179 -0.41 -4.80 5.11
CA ALA A 179 -0.02 -3.56 5.77
C ALA A 179 -1.21 -2.81 6.37
N GLN A 180 -2.34 -2.77 5.65
CA GLN A 180 -3.56 -2.09 6.11
C GLN A 180 -4.17 -2.84 7.29
N VAL A 181 -4.21 -4.18 7.23
CA VAL A 181 -4.73 -5.03 8.31
C VAL A 181 -3.85 -4.92 9.56
N ILE A 182 -2.52 -4.99 9.41
CA ILE A 182 -1.56 -4.81 10.50
C ILE A 182 -1.76 -3.44 11.16
N ARG A 183 -1.83 -2.38 10.37
CA ARG A 183 -2.02 -1.02 10.88
C ARG A 183 -3.37 -0.88 11.61
N PHE A 184 -4.44 -1.40 11.04
CA PHE A 184 -5.75 -1.41 11.68
C PHE A 184 -5.75 -2.18 13.00
N ALA A 185 -5.22 -3.41 13.02
CA ALA A 185 -5.14 -4.23 14.22
C ALA A 185 -4.34 -3.52 15.32
N ARG A 186 -3.21 -2.89 14.96
CA ARG A 186 -2.41 -2.11 15.91
C ARG A 186 -3.12 -0.86 16.39
N SER A 187 -3.89 -0.16 15.55
CA SER A 187 -4.70 0.99 15.96
C SER A 187 -5.78 0.67 17.00
N ARG A 188 -6.15 -0.61 17.13
CA ARG A 188 -7.09 -1.10 18.16
C ARG A 188 -6.38 -1.47 19.46
N VAL A 189 -5.15 -1.96 19.38
CA VAL A 189 -4.35 -2.43 20.52
C VAL A 189 -3.55 -1.29 21.15
N GLN A 190 -2.96 -0.42 20.33
CA GLN A 190 -2.53 0.89 20.78
C GLN A 190 -3.81 1.66 21.07
N SER A 191 -4.15 1.76 22.36
CA SER A 191 -5.06 2.78 22.84
C SER A 191 -4.72 4.06 22.08
N ARG A 192 -5.74 4.73 21.51
CA ARG A 192 -5.62 6.14 21.15
C ARG A 192 -5.30 6.85 22.46
N VAL A 193 -4.02 6.89 22.83
CA VAL A 193 -3.52 7.75 23.89
C VAL A 193 -3.69 9.12 23.28
N THR A 194 -4.86 9.69 23.53
CA THR A 194 -5.10 11.11 23.38
C THR A 194 -4.11 11.75 24.34
N VAL A 195 -2.94 12.07 23.81
CA VAL A 195 -2.06 13.00 24.50
C VAL A 195 -2.86 14.28 24.54
N ASP A 196 -3.18 14.72 25.74
CA ASP A 196 -3.81 16.01 25.89
C ASP A 196 -2.84 17.06 25.37
N ALA A 197 -3.22 17.80 24.32
CA ALA A 197 -2.36 18.80 23.71
C ALA A 197 -2.04 19.94 24.71
N SER A 198 -2.82 20.07 25.79
CA SER A 198 -2.52 20.96 26.91
C SER A 198 -1.50 20.44 27.93
N ASP A 199 -0.97 19.22 27.79
CA ASP A 199 0.12 18.70 28.64
C ASP A 199 1.45 18.61 27.87
N PRO A 200 2.32 19.65 27.96
CA PRO A 200 3.62 19.65 27.30
C PRO A 200 4.53 18.50 27.72
N ALA A 201 4.44 18.04 28.97
CA ALA A 201 5.28 16.96 29.49
C ALA A 201 4.84 15.60 28.92
N GLY A 202 3.53 15.37 28.81
CA GLY A 202 2.95 14.20 28.14
C GLY A 202 3.29 14.15 26.64
N VAL A 203 3.23 15.30 25.95
CA VAL A 203 3.64 15.42 24.55
C VAL A 203 5.12 15.10 24.38
N GLN A 204 6.00 15.71 25.18
CA GLN A 204 7.45 15.50 25.10
C GLN A 204 7.82 14.04 25.32
N LYS A 205 7.28 13.40 26.37
CA LYS A 205 7.51 11.98 26.66
C LYS A 205 7.08 11.09 25.50
N ARG A 206 5.96 11.42 24.85
CA ARG A 206 5.48 10.65 23.70
C ARG A 206 6.34 10.83 22.45
N VAL A 207 6.80 12.06 22.21
CA VAL A 207 7.75 12.35 21.12
C VAL A 207 9.03 11.53 21.30
N GLU A 208 9.56 11.46 22.53
CA GLU A 208 10.74 10.64 22.84
C GLU A 208 10.50 9.15 22.60
N GLU A 209 9.35 8.61 23.04
CA GLU A 209 8.96 7.21 22.79
C GLU A 209 8.79 6.89 21.29
N VAL A 210 8.20 7.80 20.51
CA VAL A 210 7.87 7.59 19.09
C VAL A 210 9.08 7.82 18.19
N ALA A 211 9.87 8.85 18.46
CA ALA A 211 11.04 9.19 17.66
C ALA A 211 12.24 8.27 17.95
N GLY A 212 12.16 7.46 19.02
CA GLY A 212 13.24 6.54 19.41
C GLY A 212 14.52 7.28 19.82
N PHE A 213 14.40 8.54 20.25
CA PHE A 213 15.53 9.24 20.84
C PHE A 213 15.89 8.51 22.15
N PRO A 214 17.15 8.09 22.34
CA PRO A 214 17.56 7.56 23.63
C PRO A 214 17.31 8.64 24.68
N SER A 215 16.46 8.32 25.66
CA SER A 215 16.21 9.19 26.80
C SER A 215 17.56 9.56 27.41
N GLY A 216 17.92 10.85 27.41
CA GLY A 216 19.18 11.33 27.98
C GLY A 216 20.28 11.75 27.00
N VAL A 217 19.99 12.10 25.73
CA VAL A 217 20.92 12.89 24.89
C VAL A 217 21.00 14.34 25.38
N ALA A 218 21.28 14.54 26.67
CA ALA A 218 21.73 15.80 27.23
C ALA A 218 23.25 15.92 27.15
N SER A 219 23.94 14.91 26.62
CA SER A 219 25.40 14.86 26.49
C SER A 219 25.80 14.88 25.01
N GLY A 220 26.30 16.03 24.58
CA GLY A 220 26.84 16.25 23.26
C GLY A 220 27.49 17.64 23.16
N PRO A 221 28.31 17.90 22.14
CA PRO A 221 29.04 19.17 22.01
C PRO A 221 28.14 20.41 21.92
N THR A 222 26.83 20.23 21.70
CA THR A 222 25.82 21.29 21.57
C THR A 222 24.85 21.35 22.75
N ALA A 223 24.98 20.46 23.74
CA ALA A 223 24.10 20.41 24.89
C ALA A 223 24.09 21.73 25.67
N GLY A 224 22.90 22.25 25.96
CA GLY A 224 22.72 23.47 26.75
C GLY A 224 23.16 24.78 26.09
N LYS A 225 23.76 24.77 24.89
CA LYS A 225 24.28 25.99 24.22
C LYS A 225 23.21 27.05 23.94
N ALA A 226 21.94 26.67 23.86
CA ALA A 226 20.81 27.55 23.62
C ALA A 226 19.82 27.63 24.81
N LYS A 227 20.24 27.27 26.03
CA LYS A 227 19.37 27.30 27.22
C LYS A 227 18.84 28.73 27.45
N GLY A 228 17.53 28.84 27.69
CA GLY A 228 16.85 30.11 27.97
C GLY A 228 16.58 30.99 26.74
N ARG A 229 16.89 30.51 25.53
CA ARG A 229 16.54 31.23 24.29
C ARG A 229 15.16 30.83 23.78
N SER A 230 14.53 31.73 23.03
CA SER A 230 13.30 31.46 22.30
C SER A 230 13.54 30.45 21.17
N VAL A 231 12.56 29.60 20.93
CA VAL A 231 12.55 28.64 19.82
C VAL A 231 11.59 29.15 18.75
N ILE A 232 12.07 29.27 17.51
CA ILE A 232 11.24 29.56 16.34
C ILE A 232 11.22 28.30 15.49
N VAL A 233 10.03 27.72 15.31
CA VAL A 233 9.83 26.55 14.43
C VAL A 233 9.19 27.03 13.14
N ILE A 234 9.88 26.81 12.02
CA ILE A 234 9.37 27.14 10.68
C ILE A 234 8.91 25.84 10.02
N LEU A 235 7.61 25.68 9.85
CA LEU A 235 7.02 24.60 9.06
C LEU A 235 6.92 25.07 7.61
N VAL A 236 7.69 24.44 6.72
CA VAL A 236 7.56 24.68 5.28
C VAL A 236 6.77 23.54 4.68
N GLU A 237 5.52 23.83 4.34
CA GLU A 237 4.60 22.83 3.79
C GLU A 237 5.08 22.30 2.45
N SER A 238 5.04 20.97 2.27
CA SER A 238 5.33 20.27 1.01
C SER A 238 6.67 20.59 0.31
N LEU A 239 7.64 21.22 1.00
CA LEU A 239 8.99 21.42 0.46
C LEU A 239 9.78 20.11 0.48
N GLN A 240 10.06 19.58 -0.70
CA GLN A 240 10.90 18.40 -0.86
C GLN A 240 12.39 18.77 -0.96
N ALA A 241 13.26 17.88 -0.50
CA ALA A 241 14.72 18.08 -0.59
C ALA A 241 15.21 18.34 -2.03
N VAL A 242 14.48 17.85 -3.04
CA VAL A 242 14.83 18.07 -4.46
C VAL A 242 14.69 19.52 -4.90
N ALA A 243 13.89 20.33 -4.19
CA ALA A 243 13.74 21.76 -4.48
C ALA A 243 14.90 22.57 -3.90
N VAL A 244 15.52 22.07 -2.81
CA VAL A 244 16.67 22.71 -2.17
C VAL A 244 17.86 22.66 -3.12
N SER A 245 18.42 23.83 -3.42
CA SER A 245 19.55 24.00 -4.37
C SER A 245 19.24 23.67 -5.83
N ARG A 246 17.96 23.53 -6.21
CA ARG A 246 17.59 23.30 -7.61
C ARG A 246 17.58 24.60 -8.41
N THR A 247 17.98 24.51 -9.67
CA THR A 247 17.89 25.60 -10.65
C THR A 247 17.03 25.13 -11.82
N VAL A 248 16.06 25.95 -12.23
CA VAL A 248 15.21 25.74 -13.40
C VAL A 248 15.30 26.99 -14.25
N ASP A 249 15.59 26.84 -15.54
CA ASP A 249 15.77 27.95 -16.50
C ASP A 249 16.74 29.04 -16.02
N GLY A 250 17.82 28.63 -15.34
CA GLY A 250 18.85 29.53 -14.81
C GLY A 250 18.50 30.23 -13.49
N GLN A 251 17.30 30.02 -12.94
CA GLN A 251 16.88 30.60 -11.67
C GLN A 251 16.82 29.56 -10.54
N ARG A 252 17.34 29.91 -9.35
CA ARG A 252 17.23 29.04 -8.17
C ARG A 252 15.78 28.95 -7.70
N VAL A 253 15.32 27.73 -7.48
CA VAL A 253 13.94 27.42 -7.04
C VAL A 253 13.72 27.86 -5.58
N THR A 254 14.70 27.62 -4.72
CA THR A 254 14.74 28.10 -3.34
C THR A 254 16.03 28.91 -3.12
N PRO A 255 16.04 30.21 -3.48
CA PRO A 255 17.24 31.04 -3.42
C PRO A 255 17.76 31.28 -1.99
#